data_AF-A0A969YV89-F1
#
_entry.id   AF-A0A969YV89-F1
#
_cell.length_a   1.000
_cell.length_b   1.000
_cell.length_c   1.000
_cell.angle_alpha   90.00
_cell.angle_beta   90.00
_cell.angle_gamma   90.00
#
_symmetry.space_group_name_H-M   'P 1'
#
loop_
_entity.id
_entity.type
_entity.pdbx_description
1 polymer ?
#
loop_
_entity_poly.entity_id
_entity_poly.type
_entity_poly.pdbx_seq_one_letter_code
_entity_poly.pdbx_strand_id
1 'polypeptide(L)'
;MVTKVNVNQDLRRFCLPHRNTRNWELLYDKRTSVERSFARLKEHLTANDLHVRGVEKVKSYIFLNAIILLSSALAIKNTNSSIKKTA
;
A
#
# COMPACT_ATOMS: atom_id res chain seq x y z
N MET A 1 6.23 22.38 31.78
CA MET A 1 6.14 23.40 30.71
C MET A 1 5.77 22.69 29.42
N VAL A 2 4.69 23.10 28.74
CA VAL A 2 4.25 22.52 27.46
C VAL A 2 4.68 23.47 26.34
N THR A 3 5.56 23.03 25.46
CA THR A 3 6.07 23.83 24.33
C THR A 3 5.33 23.45 23.05
N LYS A 4 4.75 24.42 22.34
CA LYS A 4 4.20 24.18 21.01
C LYS A 4 5.35 24.00 20.02
N VAL A 5 5.41 22.85 19.37
CA VAL A 5 6.47 22.51 18.41
C VAL A 5 5.85 22.32 17.03
N ASN A 6 6.54 22.79 15.99
CA ASN A 6 6.07 22.58 14.63
C ASN A 6 6.40 21.13 14.20
N VAL A 7 5.36 20.41 13.82
CA VAL A 7 5.38 19.01 13.37
C VAL A 7 6.37 18.80 12.20
N ASN A 8 6.47 19.78 11.31
CA ASN A 8 7.32 19.69 10.11
C ASN A 8 8.81 19.81 10.41
N GLN A 9 9.20 20.26 11.61
CA GLN A 9 10.62 20.35 11.97
C GLN A 9 11.26 18.97 12.13
N ASP A 10 10.51 18.00 12.64
CA ASP A 10 10.94 16.60 12.74
C ASP A 10 9.72 15.69 12.78
N LEU A 11 9.34 15.16 11.61
CA LEU A 11 8.21 14.24 11.46
C LEU A 11 8.38 12.93 12.23
N ARG A 12 9.63 12.51 12.51
CA ARG A 12 9.92 11.25 13.21
C ARG A 12 9.66 11.40 14.71
N ARG A 13 9.95 12.58 15.25
CA ARG A 13 9.79 12.94 16.66
C ARG A 13 8.43 13.56 16.97
N PHE A 14 7.92 14.39 16.07
CA PHE A 14 6.62 15.04 16.14
C PHE A 14 5.76 14.54 14.98
N CYS A 15 5.14 13.37 15.17
CA CYS A 15 4.23 12.79 14.17
C CYS A 15 2.79 13.28 14.37
N LEU A 16 2.09 13.53 13.26
CA LEU A 16 0.64 13.75 13.20
C LEU A 16 0.00 12.64 12.34
N PRO A 17 -0.98 11.90 12.85
CA PRO A 17 -1.46 11.89 14.24
C PRO A 17 -0.39 11.39 15.23
N HIS A 18 -0.48 11.83 16.50
CA HIS A 18 0.47 11.41 17.54
C HIS A 18 0.41 9.89 17.75
N ARG A 19 1.56 9.27 18.03
CA ARG A 19 1.64 7.83 18.33
C ARG A 19 0.72 7.47 19.50
N ASN A 20 0.17 6.26 19.48
CA ASN A 20 -0.77 5.76 20.49
C ASN A 20 -2.08 6.56 20.59
N THR A 21 -2.38 7.43 19.62
CA THR A 21 -3.74 7.92 19.45
C THR A 21 -4.55 6.90 18.65
N ARG A 22 -5.85 6.83 18.91
CA ARG A 22 -6.77 5.96 18.17
C ARG A 22 -6.64 6.09 16.65
N ASN A 23 -6.51 7.32 16.15
CA ASN A 23 -6.34 7.56 14.71
C ASN A 23 -5.00 7.06 14.18
N TRP A 24 -3.94 7.17 14.98
CA TRP A 24 -2.63 6.63 14.61
C TRP A 24 -2.66 5.11 14.57
N GLU A 25 -3.26 4.45 15.56
CA GLU A 25 -3.42 2.99 15.59
C GLU A 25 -4.21 2.49 14.37
N LEU A 26 -5.35 3.11 14.06
CA LEU A 26 -6.16 2.77 12.88
C LEU A 26 -5.39 2.93 11.56
N LEU A 27 -4.48 3.89 11.45
CA LEU A 27 -3.62 4.04 10.27
C LEU A 27 -2.49 3.02 10.27
N TYR A 28 -1.90 2.76 11.44
CA TYR A 28 -0.82 1.81 11.60
C TYR A 28 -1.27 0.38 11.29
N ASP A 29 -2.49 0.00 11.67
CA ASP A 29 -3.08 -1.30 11.36
C ASP A 29 -3.21 -1.55 9.85
N LYS A 30 -3.40 -0.48 9.06
CA LYS A 30 -3.46 -0.57 7.59
C LYS A 30 -2.11 -0.87 6.95
N ARG A 31 -0.99 -0.69 7.67
CA ARG A 31 0.37 -0.93 7.14
C ARG A 31 0.53 -2.37 6.65
N THR A 32 -0.01 -3.34 7.39
CA THR A 32 0.05 -4.77 7.03
C THR A 32 -0.62 -5.04 5.68
N SER A 33 -1.69 -4.30 5.33
CA SER A 33 -2.32 -4.40 4.02
C SER A 33 -1.35 -4.02 2.89
N VAL A 34 -0.58 -2.95 3.09
CA VAL A 34 0.41 -2.47 2.13
C VAL A 34 1.56 -3.48 1.98
N GLU A 35 2.07 -4.01 3.09
CA GLU A 35 3.12 -5.05 3.08
C GLU A 35 2.67 -6.31 2.34
N ARG A 36 1.42 -6.76 2.55
CA ARG A 36 0.84 -7.89 1.81
C ARG A 36 0.73 -7.61 0.31
N SER A 37 0.32 -6.41 -0.08
CA SER A 37 0.27 -6.02 -1.49
C SER A 37 1.67 -6.05 -2.14
N PHE A 38 2.69 -5.54 -1.44
CA PHE A 38 4.06 -5.60 -1.93
C PHE A 38 4.63 -7.02 -1.98
N ALA A 39 4.34 -7.86 -0.99
CA ALA A 39 4.70 -9.27 -1.03
C ALA A 39 4.09 -9.95 -2.27
N ARG A 40 2.82 -9.68 -2.56
CA ARG A 40 2.14 -10.24 -3.73
C ARG A 40 2.78 -9.80 -5.05
N LEU A 41 3.19 -8.53 -5.15
CA LEU A 41 3.94 -8.04 -6.32
C LEU A 41 5.28 -8.75 -6.50
N LYS A 42 6.00 -8.98 -5.40
CA LYS A 42 7.30 -9.65 -5.42
C LYS A 42 7.20 -11.12 -5.79
N GLU A 43 6.31 -11.85 -5.15
CA GLU A 43 6.18 -13.31 -5.30
C GLU A 43 5.44 -13.72 -6.59
N HIS A 44 4.42 -12.96 -7.01
CA HIS A 44 3.55 -13.38 -8.11
C HIS A 44 3.60 -12.50 -9.36
N LEU A 45 4.12 -11.28 -9.27
CA LEU A 45 4.24 -10.36 -10.42
C LEU A 45 5.69 -9.94 -10.66
N THR A 46 6.63 -10.88 -10.45
CA THR A 46 8.04 -10.80 -10.89
C THR A 46 8.77 -9.51 -10.53
N ALA A 47 8.33 -8.77 -9.51
CA ALA A 47 8.93 -7.48 -9.18
C ALA A 47 10.39 -7.60 -8.73
N ASN A 48 10.78 -8.76 -8.19
CA ASN A 48 12.16 -9.10 -7.84
C ASN A 48 12.94 -9.84 -8.94
N ASP A 49 12.24 -10.42 -9.93
CA ASP A 49 12.83 -11.34 -10.93
C ASP A 49 12.87 -10.72 -12.34
N LEU A 50 12.80 -9.40 -12.41
CA LEU A 50 12.74 -8.68 -13.67
C LEU A 50 14.11 -8.53 -14.32
N HIS A 51 14.33 -9.25 -15.40
CA HIS A 51 15.58 -9.23 -16.17
C HIS A 51 15.51 -8.23 -17.34
N VAL A 52 15.32 -6.95 -17.03
CA VAL A 52 15.23 -5.88 -18.05
C VAL A 52 16.30 -4.82 -17.81
N ARG A 53 17.04 -4.46 -18.86
CA ARG A 53 18.06 -3.40 -18.81
C ARG A 53 17.41 -2.01 -18.89
N GLY A 54 17.66 -1.18 -17.89
CA GLY A 54 17.28 0.24 -17.86
C GLY A 54 16.18 0.55 -16.84
N VAL A 55 16.44 1.52 -15.95
CA VAL A 55 15.55 1.88 -14.83
C VAL A 55 14.17 2.33 -15.30
N GLU A 56 14.09 3.03 -16.43
CA GLU A 56 12.83 3.50 -16.98
C GLU A 56 11.91 2.33 -17.39
N LYS A 57 12.48 1.31 -18.04
CA LYS A 57 11.72 0.11 -18.43
C LYS A 57 11.24 -0.68 -17.21
N VAL A 58 12.10 -0.81 -16.20
CA VAL A 58 11.75 -1.44 -14.92
C VAL A 58 10.59 -0.70 -14.25
N LYS A 59 10.64 0.64 -14.20
CA LYS A 59 9.56 1.47 -13.64
C LYS A 59 8.24 1.21 -14.36
N SER A 60 8.23 1.28 -15.69
CA SER A 60 7.02 1.04 -16.49
C SER A 60 6.45 -0.36 -16.26
N TYR A 61 7.30 -1.38 -16.14
CA TYR A 61 6.86 -2.75 -15.85
C TYR A 61 6.21 -2.87 -14.47
N ILE A 62 6.82 -2.30 -13.43
CA ILE A 62 6.24 -2.29 -12.08
C ILE A 62 4.91 -1.54 -12.03
N PHE A 63 4.77 -0.42 -12.76
CA PHE A 63 3.49 0.27 -12.88
C PHE A 63 2.42 -0.60 -13.53
N LEU A 64 2.77 -1.33 -14.59
CA LEU A 64 1.85 -2.24 -15.27
C LEU A 64 1.41 -3.36 -14.31
N ASN A 65 2.33 -3.95 -13.55
CA ASN A 65 2.02 -4.97 -12.54
C ASN A 65 1.11 -4.43 -11.43
N ALA A 66 1.31 -3.19 -10.99
CA ALA A 66 0.44 -2.56 -10.01
C ALA A 66 -1.00 -2.35 -10.56
N ILE A 67 -1.12 -1.94 -11.82
CA ILE A 67 -2.42 -1.79 -12.51
C ILE A 67 -3.14 -3.15 -12.61
N ILE A 68 -2.41 -4.21 -13.00
CA ILE A 68 -2.96 -5.56 -13.06
C ILE A 68 -3.48 -5.99 -11.69
N LEU A 69 -2.67 -5.81 -10.63
CA LEU A 69 -3.05 -6.19 -9.27
C LEU A 69 -4.34 -5.49 -8.82
N LEU A 70 -4.47 -4.19 -9.08
CA LEU A 70 -5.66 -3.41 -8.77
C LEU A 70 -6.87 -3.87 -9.59
N SER A 71 -6.70 -4.11 -10.88
CA SER A 71 -7.75 -4.59 -11.78
C SER A 71 -8.26 -5.97 -11.34
N SER A 72 -7.36 -6.90 -11.01
CA SER A 72 -7.72 -8.22 -10.49
C SER A 72 -8.48 -8.13 -9.16
N ALA A 73 -8.03 -7.26 -8.24
CA ALA A 73 -8.73 -7.06 -6.97
C ALA A 73 -10.14 -6.49 -7.17
N LEU A 74 -10.30 -5.56 -8.12
CA LEU A 74 -11.60 -4.98 -8.47
C LEU A 74 -12.53 -6.01 -9.11
N ALA A 75 -12.00 -6.84 -10.01
CA ALA A 75 -12.75 -7.93 -10.63
C ALA A 75 -13.28 -8.92 -9.58
N ILE A 76 -12.42 -9.39 -8.66
CA ILE A 76 -12.81 -10.30 -7.57
C ILE A 76 -13.89 -9.65 -6.68
N LYS A 77 -13.74 -8.37 -6.35
CA LYS A 77 -14.74 -7.63 -5.57
C LYS A 77 -16.10 -7.61 -6.27
N ASN A 78 -16.12 -7.33 -7.57
CA ASN A 78 -17.35 -7.29 -8.37
C ASN A 78 -18.00 -8.69 -8.44
N THR A 79 -17.23 -9.73 -8.70
CA THR A 79 -17.71 -11.12 -8.72
C THR A 79 -18.31 -11.53 -7.36
N ASN A 80 -17.62 -11.25 -6.26
CA ASN A 80 -18.12 -11.56 -4.91
C ASN A 80 -19.40 -10.78 -4.56
N SER A 81 -19.52 -9.54 -5.04
CA SER A 81 -20.75 -8.75 -4.85
C SER A 81 -21.92 -9.30 -5.65
N SER A 82 -21.68 -9.89 -6.82
CA SER A 82 -22.69 -10.56 -7.63
C SER A 82 -23.17 -11.85 -6.95
N ILE A 83 -22.24 -12.67 -6.44
CA ILE A 83 -22.55 -13.93 -5.74
C ILE A 83 -23.41 -13.66 -4.49
N LYS A 84 -23.11 -12.61 -3.73
CA LYS A 84 -23.91 -12.20 -2.55
C LYS A 84 -25.31 -11.70 -2.88
N LYS A 85 -25.59 -11.30 -4.12
CA LYS A 85 -26.95 -10.89 -4.54
C LYS A 85 -27.81 -12.08 -4.98
N THR A 86 -27.17 -13.19 -5.37
CA THR A 86 -27.84 -14.41 -5.83
C THR A 86 -28.07 -15.43 -4.72
N ALA A 87 -27.47 -15.23 -3.54
CA ALA A 87 -27.68 -16.01 -2.32
C ALA A 87 -28.57 -15.23 -1.36
#